data_AF-A0A0C3RRB5-F1
#
_entry.id   AF-A0A0C3RRB5-F1
#
_cell.length_a   1.000
_cell.length_b   1.000
_cell.length_c   1.000
_cell.angle_alpha   90.00
_cell.angle_beta   90.00
_cell.angle_gamma   90.00
#
_symmetry.space_group_name_H-M   'P 1'
#
loop_
_entity.id
_entity.type
_entity.pdbx_description
1 polymer ?
#
loop_
_entity_poly.entity_id
_entity_poly.type
_entity_poly.pdbx_seq_one_letter_code
_entity_poly.pdbx_strand_id
1 'polypeptide(L)'
;MNKTSRISAIILASAVSACATIRVPLCPAIAEKSYPSEQVGEVVNRYMAERAASKNVAISPLSSFAAEISGSIFAIEWFDRNYPWMMCAFESRHMLLDRQTFMSCMHHASEWMRVVKSDQPEHLMNRETKYEENCVN
;
A
#
# COMPACT_ATOMS: atom_id res chain seq x y z
N MET A 1 7.35 -22.87 62.64
CA MET A 1 6.28 -23.29 61.70
C MET A 1 6.03 -22.15 60.72
N ASN A 2 5.97 -22.49 59.44
CA ASN A 2 6.37 -21.66 58.31
C ASN A 2 5.35 -20.58 57.90
N LYS A 3 5.85 -19.37 57.62
CA LYS A 3 5.13 -18.30 56.90
C LYS A 3 5.31 -18.52 55.39
N THR A 4 4.30 -19.07 54.73
CA THR A 4 4.24 -19.15 53.26
C THR A 4 3.81 -17.81 52.68
N SER A 5 4.80 -17.05 52.19
CA SER A 5 4.61 -15.88 51.35
C SER A 5 4.00 -16.30 50.01
N ARG A 6 2.82 -15.77 49.68
CA ARG A 6 2.19 -15.94 48.36
C ARG A 6 2.78 -14.88 47.43
N ILE A 7 3.64 -15.29 46.51
CA ILE A 7 4.13 -14.43 45.42
C ILE A 7 3.05 -14.46 44.33
N SER A 8 2.26 -13.38 44.23
CA SER A 8 1.36 -13.14 43.12
C SER A 8 2.18 -12.74 41.89
N ALA A 9 2.33 -13.65 40.93
CA ALA A 9 2.90 -13.34 39.63
C ALA A 9 1.86 -12.56 38.81
N ILE A 10 2.03 -11.25 38.75
CA ILE A 10 1.33 -10.39 37.78
C ILE A 10 1.96 -10.68 36.42
N ILE A 11 1.26 -11.46 35.60
CA ILE A 11 1.63 -11.65 34.19
C ILE A 11 1.31 -10.33 33.48
N LEU A 12 2.35 -9.51 33.30
CA LEU A 12 2.30 -8.37 32.38
C LEU A 12 2.15 -8.94 30.97
N ALA A 13 0.93 -8.92 30.43
CA ALA A 13 0.69 -9.17 29.02
C ALA A 13 1.26 -7.99 28.24
N SER A 14 2.54 -8.08 27.86
CA SER A 14 3.14 -7.19 26.87
C SER A 14 2.35 -7.38 25.58
N ALA A 15 1.44 -6.45 25.29
CA ALA A 15 0.85 -6.33 23.97
C ALA A 15 2.01 -5.97 23.03
N VAL A 16 2.69 -7.00 22.51
CA VAL A 16 3.57 -6.86 21.35
C VAL A 16 2.62 -6.42 20.24
N SER A 17 2.53 -5.11 20.05
CA SER A 17 1.93 -4.52 18.85
C SER A 17 2.83 -4.96 17.71
N ALA A 18 2.58 -6.18 17.20
CA ALA A 18 3.33 -6.76 16.12
C ALA A 18 3.16 -5.82 14.92
N CYS A 19 4.27 -5.15 14.59
CA CYS A 19 4.35 -4.38 13.38
C CYS A 19 4.38 -5.38 12.22
N ALA A 20 3.49 -5.18 11.25
CA ALA A 20 3.46 -5.93 10.01
C ALA A 20 3.88 -5.02 8.88
N THR A 21 4.38 -5.65 7.82
CA THR A 21 4.88 -4.96 6.64
C THR A 21 4.47 -5.71 5.38
N ILE A 22 4.09 -4.98 4.34
CA ILE A 22 3.85 -5.51 2.99
C ILE A 22 4.59 -4.69 1.94
N ARG A 23 4.92 -5.34 0.83
CA ARG A 23 5.40 -4.66 -0.39
C ARG A 23 4.28 -4.57 -1.40
N VAL A 24 4.18 -3.41 -2.05
CA VAL A 24 3.10 -3.07 -2.98
C VAL A 24 3.64 -2.27 -4.18
N PRO A 25 2.98 -2.35 -5.35
CA PRO A 25 3.35 -1.56 -6.52
C PRO A 25 2.87 -0.11 -6.36
N LEU A 26 3.68 0.86 -6.76
CA LEU A 26 3.23 2.24 -6.92
C LEU A 26 2.60 2.43 -8.31
N CYS A 27 1.96 3.57 -8.55
CA CYS A 27 1.49 3.92 -9.89
C CYS A 27 1.61 5.43 -10.10
N PRO A 28 2.83 5.97 -10.36
CA PRO A 28 3.08 7.40 -10.43
C PRO A 28 2.18 8.15 -11.42
N ALA A 29 1.94 7.61 -12.62
CA ALA A 29 1.06 8.25 -13.60
C ALA A 29 -0.38 8.42 -13.09
N ILE A 30 -0.89 7.46 -12.32
CA ILE A 30 -2.18 7.61 -11.64
C ILE A 30 -2.04 8.60 -10.49
N ALA A 31 -0.98 8.51 -9.68
CA ALA A 31 -0.75 9.43 -8.55
C ALA A 31 -0.77 10.90 -8.98
N GLU A 32 -0.09 11.24 -10.08
CA GLU A 32 -0.06 12.60 -10.64
C GLU A 32 -1.43 13.07 -11.16
N LYS A 33 -2.23 12.15 -11.74
CA LYS A 33 -3.56 12.44 -12.30
C LYS A 33 -4.67 12.40 -11.25
N SER A 34 -4.46 11.66 -10.17
CA SER A 34 -5.40 11.46 -9.09
C SER A 34 -5.26 12.60 -8.08
N TYR A 35 -6.36 13.34 -7.86
CA TYR A 35 -6.40 14.34 -6.80
C TYR A 35 -5.28 15.38 -6.91
N PRO A 36 -5.30 16.26 -7.94
CA PRO A 36 -4.19 17.12 -8.31
C PRO A 36 -3.65 17.82 -7.06
N SER A 37 -2.47 17.36 -6.63
CA SER A 37 -1.62 18.11 -5.74
C SER A 37 -0.76 18.99 -6.64
N GLU A 38 -0.35 20.16 -6.17
CA GLU A 38 0.48 21.08 -6.96
C GLU A 38 1.94 20.58 -7.12
N GLN A 39 2.23 19.30 -6.80
CA GLN A 39 3.57 18.73 -6.78
C GLN A 39 3.75 17.68 -7.88
N VAL A 40 4.56 18.04 -8.88
CA VAL A 40 5.05 17.12 -9.92
C VAL A 40 5.94 16.05 -9.27
N GLY A 41 5.80 14.78 -9.67
CA GLY A 41 6.65 13.68 -9.19
C GLY A 41 6.15 12.96 -7.93
N GLU A 42 4.87 13.08 -7.57
CA GLU A 42 4.28 12.24 -6.54
C GLU A 42 4.24 10.77 -6.99
N VAL A 43 4.96 9.90 -6.27
CA VAL A 43 4.94 8.45 -6.50
C VAL A 43 3.83 7.73 -5.73
N VAL A 44 3.14 8.45 -4.83
CA VAL A 44 2.05 7.96 -3.97
C VAL A 44 0.82 8.82 -4.22
N ASN A 45 -0.28 8.20 -4.66
CA ASN A 45 -1.58 8.86 -4.83
C ASN A 45 -2.05 9.49 -3.51
N ARG A 46 -2.51 10.75 -3.53
CA ARG A 46 -3.01 11.49 -2.35
C ARG A 46 -4.07 10.71 -1.56
N TYR A 47 -5.01 10.05 -2.23
CA TYR A 47 -6.03 9.23 -1.57
C TYR A 47 -5.39 8.09 -0.77
N MET A 48 -4.38 7.43 -1.33
CA MET A 48 -3.65 6.38 -0.63
C MET A 48 -2.91 6.94 0.60
N ALA A 49 -2.30 8.12 0.48
CA ALA A 49 -1.62 8.80 1.60
C ALA A 49 -2.61 9.17 2.73
N GLU A 50 -3.77 9.74 2.39
CA GLU A 50 -4.84 10.07 3.35
C GLU A 50 -5.36 8.82 4.08
N ARG A 51 -5.56 7.72 3.34
CA ARG A 51 -5.99 6.44 3.94
C ARG A 51 -4.92 5.87 4.85
N ALA A 52 -3.65 5.93 4.47
CA ALA A 52 -2.54 5.48 5.31
C ALA A 52 -2.44 6.29 6.62
N ALA A 53 -2.51 7.63 6.52
CA ALA A 53 -2.53 8.50 7.70
C ALA A 53 -3.72 8.17 8.63
N SER A 54 -4.93 7.97 8.09
CA SER A 54 -6.12 7.64 8.88
C SER A 54 -6.03 6.29 9.62
N LYS A 55 -5.15 5.39 9.16
CA LYS A 55 -4.92 4.05 9.72
C LYS A 55 -3.63 3.95 10.53
N ASN A 56 -2.90 5.06 10.67
CA ASN A 56 -1.56 5.10 11.26
C ASN A 56 -0.60 4.10 10.61
N VAL A 57 -0.60 4.10 9.28
CA VAL A 57 0.23 3.27 8.41
C VAL A 57 1.29 4.14 7.75
N ALA A 58 2.55 3.70 7.75
CA ALA A 58 3.62 4.35 7.02
C ALA A 58 3.73 3.78 5.60
N ILE A 59 4.01 4.65 4.62
CA ILE A 59 4.34 4.27 3.25
C ILE A 59 5.78 4.74 2.99
N SER A 60 6.65 3.83 2.59
CA SER A 60 8.06 4.09 2.31
C SER A 60 8.38 3.64 0.89
N PRO A 61 8.49 4.56 -0.09
CA PRO A 61 8.91 4.22 -1.44
C PRO A 61 10.26 3.50 -1.42
N LEU A 62 10.34 2.35 -2.09
CA LEU A 62 11.57 1.57 -2.27
C LEU A 62 12.22 1.88 -3.62
N SER A 63 11.39 2.18 -4.62
CA SER A 63 11.78 2.56 -5.98
C SER A 63 10.69 3.45 -6.59
N SER A 64 10.80 3.77 -7.89
CA SER A 64 9.75 4.49 -8.64
C SER A 64 8.46 3.68 -8.84
N PHE A 65 8.48 2.36 -8.64
CA PHE A 65 7.34 1.47 -8.90
C PHE A 65 6.96 0.58 -7.71
N ALA A 66 7.66 0.68 -6.57
CA ALA A 66 7.39 -0.15 -5.41
C ALA A 66 7.53 0.64 -4.11
N ALA A 67 6.71 0.29 -3.13
CA ALA A 67 6.79 0.81 -1.77
C ALA A 67 6.63 -0.31 -0.74
N GLU A 68 7.18 -0.04 0.44
CA GLU A 68 6.93 -0.78 1.64
C GLU A 68 5.85 -0.07 2.46
N ILE A 69 4.91 -0.82 3.02
CA ILE A 69 3.85 -0.33 3.87
C ILE A 69 3.95 -1.01 5.22
N SER A 70 4.05 -0.25 6.31
CA SER A 70 4.21 -0.77 7.67
C SER A 70 3.21 -0.17 8.66
N GLY A 71 2.78 -0.98 9.64
CA GLY A 71 1.76 -0.60 10.62
C GLY A 71 1.30 -1.78 11.47
N SER A 72 0.16 -1.65 12.16
CA SER A 72 -0.41 -2.78 12.91
C SER A 72 -0.91 -3.88 11.95
N ILE A 73 -0.89 -5.16 12.39
CA ILE A 73 -1.39 -6.30 11.58
C ILE A 73 -2.77 -5.99 10.98
N PHE A 74 -3.72 -5.53 11.79
CA PHE A 74 -5.08 -5.22 11.33
C PHE A 74 -5.12 -4.10 10.29
N ALA A 75 -4.27 -3.08 10.45
CA ALA A 75 -4.17 -2.00 9.48
C ALA A 75 -3.57 -2.48 8.16
N ILE A 76 -2.54 -3.32 8.22
CA ILE A 76 -1.88 -3.91 7.04
C ILE A 76 -2.79 -4.86 6.30
N GLU A 77 -3.53 -5.74 6.98
CA GLU A 77 -4.52 -6.60 6.33
C GLU A 77 -5.64 -5.80 5.66
N TRP A 78 -6.08 -4.71 6.30
CA TRP A 78 -7.04 -3.81 5.68
C TRP A 78 -6.42 -3.14 4.44
N PHE A 79 -5.17 -2.69 4.53
CA PHE A 79 -4.47 -2.04 3.44
C PHE A 79 -4.30 -2.97 2.25
N ASP A 80 -3.82 -4.20 2.46
CA ASP A 80 -3.61 -5.23 1.41
C ASP A 80 -4.92 -5.53 0.67
N ARG A 81 -6.04 -5.69 1.39
CA ARG A 81 -7.37 -5.95 0.78
C ARG A 81 -7.92 -4.78 -0.03
N ASN A 82 -7.62 -3.55 0.37
CA ASN A 82 -8.14 -2.33 -0.28
C ASN A 82 -7.15 -1.70 -1.26
N TYR A 83 -5.92 -2.25 -1.35
CA TYR A 83 -4.82 -1.64 -2.07
C TYR A 83 -5.14 -1.33 -3.53
N PRO A 84 -5.71 -2.25 -4.34
CA PRO A 84 -6.02 -1.99 -5.74
C PRO A 84 -6.90 -0.75 -5.91
N TRP A 85 -7.95 -0.63 -5.10
CA TRP A 85 -8.86 0.51 -5.15
C TRP A 85 -8.20 1.82 -4.74
N MET A 86 -7.26 1.78 -3.79
CA MET A 86 -6.55 2.98 -3.34
C MET A 86 -5.52 3.44 -4.37
N MET A 87 -4.73 2.53 -4.91
CA MET A 87 -3.71 2.81 -5.93
C MET A 87 -4.36 3.33 -7.22
N CYS A 88 -5.42 2.68 -7.68
CA CYS A 88 -6.12 3.04 -8.92
C CYS A 88 -7.13 4.19 -8.74
N ALA A 89 -7.27 4.79 -7.55
CA ALA A 89 -8.30 5.79 -7.30
C ALA A 89 -8.08 7.08 -8.13
N PHE A 90 -9.12 7.55 -8.81
CA PHE A 90 -9.15 8.88 -9.42
C PHE A 90 -10.13 9.78 -8.65
N GLU A 91 -9.89 11.09 -8.71
CA GLU A 91 -10.91 12.06 -8.31
C GLU A 91 -12.12 11.89 -9.24
N SER A 92 -13.34 11.88 -8.69
CA SER A 92 -14.59 11.60 -9.42
C SER A 92 -14.81 12.48 -10.66
N ARG A 93 -14.25 13.70 -10.67
CA ARG A 93 -14.28 14.63 -11.82
C ARG A 93 -13.41 14.17 -13.00
N HIS A 94 -12.33 13.44 -12.73
CA HIS A 94 -11.40 12.89 -13.74
C HIS A 94 -11.70 11.43 -14.08
N MET A 95 -12.38 10.71 -13.18
CA MET A 95 -12.75 9.29 -13.38
C MET A 95 -13.60 9.05 -14.65
N LEU A 96 -14.37 10.04 -15.10
CA LEU A 96 -15.13 9.95 -16.36
C LEU A 96 -14.23 10.03 -17.61
N LEU A 97 -13.08 10.71 -17.51
CA LEU A 97 -12.13 10.89 -18.61
C LEU A 97 -11.16 9.71 -18.70
N ASP A 98 -10.77 9.13 -17.55
CA ASP A 98 -9.78 8.06 -17.45
C ASP A 98 -10.37 6.69 -17.06
N ARG A 99 -11.66 6.47 -17.36
CA ARG A 99 -12.36 5.22 -17.02
C ARG A 99 -11.64 3.97 -17.53
N GLN A 100 -11.06 4.03 -18.72
CA GLN A 100 -10.33 2.89 -19.31
C GLN A 100 -9.05 2.60 -18.52
N THR A 101 -8.28 3.62 -18.16
CA THR A 101 -7.09 3.51 -17.30
C THR A 101 -7.45 2.96 -15.93
N PHE A 102 -8.54 3.44 -15.33
CA PHE A 102 -9.06 2.90 -14.07
C PHE A 102 -9.36 1.40 -14.16
N MET A 103 -10.15 1.00 -15.16
CA MET A 103 -10.53 -0.41 -15.33
C MET A 103 -9.33 -1.31 -15.62
N SER A 104 -8.39 -0.83 -16.44
CA SER A 104 -7.13 -1.52 -16.73
C SER A 104 -6.27 -1.68 -15.47
N CYS A 105 -6.07 -0.60 -14.70
CA CYS A 105 -5.37 -0.64 -13.42
C CYS A 105 -6.00 -1.66 -12.47
N MET A 106 -7.32 -1.61 -12.27
CA MET A 106 -8.02 -2.54 -11.39
C MET A 106 -7.93 -3.99 -11.87
N HIS A 107 -7.92 -4.23 -13.18
CA HIS A 107 -7.80 -5.57 -13.75
C HIS A 107 -6.42 -6.19 -13.48
N HIS A 108 -5.35 -5.40 -13.53
CA HIS A 108 -3.96 -5.87 -13.41
C HIS A 108 -3.34 -5.68 -12.01
N ALA A 109 -3.96 -4.90 -11.12
CA ALA A 109 -3.39 -4.58 -9.81
C ALA A 109 -3.01 -5.80 -8.97
N SER A 110 -3.79 -6.88 -9.00
CA SER A 110 -3.50 -8.11 -8.25
C SER A 110 -2.24 -8.81 -8.75
N GLU A 111 -2.01 -8.78 -10.07
CA GLU A 111 -0.80 -9.29 -10.70
C GLU A 111 0.42 -8.45 -10.30
N TRP A 112 0.31 -7.12 -10.35
CA TRP A 112 1.40 -6.22 -9.92
C TRP A 112 1.76 -6.43 -8.46
N MET A 113 0.76 -6.57 -7.59
CA MET A 113 0.96 -6.90 -6.16
C MET A 113 1.69 -8.23 -5.95
N ARG A 114 1.50 -9.22 -6.83
CA ARG A 114 2.24 -10.48 -6.81
C ARG A 114 3.68 -10.28 -7.30
N VAL A 115 3.88 -9.52 -8.37
CA VAL A 115 5.19 -9.29 -8.99
C VAL A 115 6.15 -8.53 -8.07
N VAL A 116 5.69 -7.48 -7.35
CA VAL A 116 6.56 -6.74 -6.40
C VAL A 116 7.04 -7.58 -5.21
N LYS A 117 6.41 -8.73 -4.98
CA LYS A 117 6.80 -9.70 -3.94
C LYS A 117 7.75 -10.78 -4.46
N SER A 118 8.08 -10.78 -5.75
CA SER A 118 9.00 -11.74 -6.38
C SER A 118 10.47 -11.34 -6.24
N ASP A 119 11.38 -12.24 -6.63
CA ASP A 119 12.83 -12.00 -6.61
C ASP A 119 13.30 -11.03 -7.72
N GLN A 120 12.49 -10.84 -8.78
CA GLN A 120 12.83 -10.02 -9.95
C GLN A 120 11.69 -9.08 -10.36
N PRO A 121 11.25 -8.18 -9.48
CA PRO A 121 10.04 -7.39 -9.69
C PRO A 121 10.16 -6.45 -10.89
N GLU A 122 11.32 -5.83 -11.10
CA GLU A 122 11.57 -4.88 -12.21
C GLU A 122 11.38 -5.52 -13.58
N HIS A 123 11.95 -6.72 -13.77
CA HIS A 123 11.90 -7.41 -15.04
C HIS A 123 10.47 -7.85 -15.39
N LEU A 124 9.76 -8.40 -14.41
CA LEU A 124 8.43 -8.95 -14.59
C LEU A 124 7.37 -7.85 -14.74
N MET A 125 7.54 -6.71 -14.05
CA MET A 125 6.57 -5.62 -14.10
C MET A 125 6.47 -5.03 -15.50
N ASN A 126 7.61 -4.80 -16.16
CA ASN A 126 7.65 -4.10 -17.45
C ASN A 126 7.29 -4.97 -18.66
N ARG A 127 7.53 -6.29 -18.61
CA ARG A 127 7.36 -7.14 -19.80
C ARG A 127 5.98 -7.77 -19.98
N GLU A 128 5.19 -7.94 -18.91
CA GLU A 128 4.03 -8.84 -18.99
C GLU A 128 2.73 -8.30 -18.37
N THR A 129 2.77 -7.13 -17.73
CA THR A 129 1.66 -6.76 -16.82
C THR A 129 0.93 -5.48 -17.21
N LYS A 130 1.25 -4.86 -18.36
CA LYS A 130 0.76 -3.52 -18.78
C LYS A 130 1.05 -2.40 -17.77
N TYR A 131 1.99 -2.59 -16.87
CA TYR A 131 2.33 -1.60 -15.87
C TYR A 131 2.78 -0.27 -16.50
N GLU A 132 3.66 -0.32 -17.50
CA GLU A 132 4.14 0.89 -18.20
C GLU A 132 3.00 1.70 -18.82
N GLU A 133 2.04 1.02 -19.45
CA GLU A 133 0.85 1.65 -20.07
C GLU A 133 -0.01 2.42 -19.05
N ASN A 134 -0.08 1.95 -17.79
CA ASN A 134 -0.97 2.50 -16.77
C ASN A 134 -0.27 3.45 -15.80
N CYS A 135 1.01 3.21 -15.51
CA CYS A 135 1.66 3.74 -14.32
C CYS A 135 2.95 4.54 -14.59
N VAL A 136 3.48 4.53 -15.81
CA VAL A 136 4.74 5.22 -16.16
C VAL A 136 4.51 6.43 -17.08
N ASN A 137 3.47 6.42 -17.92
CA ASN A 137 3.21 7.44 -18.95
C ASN A 137 2.39 8.67 -18.50
#